data_AF-A0A8T5DXQ9-F1
#
_entry.id   AF-A0A8T5DXQ9-F1
#
_cell.length_a   1.000
_cell.length_b   1.000
_cell.length_c   1.000
_cell.angle_alpha   90.00
_cell.angle_beta   90.00
_cell.angle_gamma   90.00
#
_symmetry.space_group_name_H-M   'P 1'
#
loop_
_entity.id
_entity.type
_entity.pdbx_description
1 polymer ?
#
loop_
_entity_poly.entity_id
_entity_poly.type
_entity_poly.pdbx_seq_one_letter_code
_entity_poly.pdbx_strand_id
1 'polypeptide(L)'
;MKEDKIKTETKLGKQKKLKLLLLLLPAPLIISLTAYLLGAESTTIIAISSLGLMLIIGPFLALNFITFRELKNAEQEYPNFLRDIAQNVSAGMTLPQAISTSADSNYGALTKYVKKLNIWLSWNTPFPKAWNKFTGLLKKSDLISRINNIILESFHAGGEIKVTLNSLADDVNLLKQMDFEKKSVMKEQIIIMYAVYFVFVGVIIGLFRILAPILFIQKMGVFSGITAQTGEALTLDYFKNLFFSMIVIESICAGIIAGQISEERLIAGFRHVVILLSVGVFCFFIFIFPSHLNLESTIYPGNVVGGENIIINGQAFYESAPASGATVTVITPQKQVLTMFVDNLGEFERTIEAPTQKGVYNIIISVEYKNEQETLTRTFEVI
;
A
#
# COMPACT_ATOMS: atom_id res chain seq x y z
N MET A 1 17.75 -30.93 -27.54
CA MET A 1 16.50 -30.46 -28.17
C MET A 1 15.28 -30.42 -27.21
N LYS A 2 15.20 -31.29 -26.19
CA LYS A 2 14.10 -31.29 -25.20
C LYS A 2 14.19 -30.16 -24.15
N GLU A 3 15.38 -29.82 -23.65
CA GLU A 3 15.56 -28.75 -22.65
C GLU A 3 15.27 -27.33 -23.18
N ASP A 4 15.59 -27.05 -24.45
CA ASP A 4 15.29 -25.75 -25.07
C ASP A 4 13.79 -25.56 -25.30
N LYS A 5 13.02 -26.63 -25.57
CA LYS A 5 11.55 -26.58 -25.65
C LYS A 5 10.93 -26.22 -24.28
N ILE A 6 11.41 -26.84 -23.20
CA ILE A 6 10.88 -26.62 -21.84
C ILE A 6 11.14 -25.19 -21.36
N LYS A 7 12.34 -24.64 -21.64
CA LYS A 7 12.68 -23.23 -21.30
C LYS A 7 11.92 -22.20 -22.14
N THR A 8 11.57 -22.56 -23.37
CA THR A 8 10.79 -21.69 -24.27
C THR A 8 9.32 -21.64 -23.86
N GLU A 9 8.73 -22.77 -23.44
CA GLU A 9 7.36 -22.82 -22.91
C GLU A 9 7.19 -22.07 -21.57
N THR A 10 8.17 -22.16 -20.66
CA THR A 10 8.13 -21.40 -19.39
C THR A 10 8.22 -19.89 -19.63
N LYS A 11 9.00 -19.43 -20.63
CA LYS A 11 9.08 -18.02 -21.03
C LYS A 11 7.78 -17.52 -21.68
N LEU A 12 7.17 -18.34 -22.53
CA LEU A 12 5.93 -18.03 -23.24
C LEU A 12 4.73 -17.93 -22.27
N GLY A 13 4.68 -18.81 -21.27
CA GLY A 13 3.67 -18.77 -20.20
C GLY A 13 3.82 -17.53 -19.30
N LYS A 14 5.06 -17.11 -18.99
CA LYS A 14 5.32 -15.91 -18.17
C LYS A 14 4.90 -14.62 -18.87
N GLN A 15 5.15 -14.49 -20.18
CA GLN A 15 4.71 -13.32 -20.95
C GLN A 15 3.19 -13.29 -21.20
N LYS A 16 2.55 -14.46 -21.41
CA LYS A 16 1.09 -14.53 -21.46
C LYS A 16 0.46 -14.14 -20.13
N LYS A 17 0.97 -14.63 -18.99
CA LYS A 17 0.52 -14.22 -17.65
C LYS A 17 0.72 -12.72 -17.40
N LEU A 18 1.81 -12.14 -17.88
CA LEU A 18 2.10 -10.71 -17.78
C LEU A 18 1.06 -9.86 -18.56
N LYS A 19 0.76 -10.24 -19.81
CA LYS A 19 -0.27 -9.56 -20.62
C LYS A 19 -1.68 -9.74 -20.05
N LEU A 20 -1.98 -10.94 -19.52
CA LEU A 20 -3.28 -11.24 -18.92
C LEU A 20 -3.51 -10.45 -17.63
N LEU A 21 -2.47 -10.24 -16.83
CA LEU A 21 -2.54 -9.45 -15.61
C LEU A 21 -2.63 -7.95 -15.89
N LEU A 22 -1.95 -7.47 -16.94
CA LEU A 22 -2.10 -6.08 -17.42
C LEU A 22 -3.51 -5.80 -17.98
N LEU A 23 -4.16 -6.81 -18.58
CA LEU A 23 -5.56 -6.76 -19.03
C LEU A 23 -6.56 -6.73 -17.86
N LEU A 24 -6.19 -7.26 -16.68
CA LEU A 24 -7.03 -7.33 -15.49
C LEU A 24 -6.96 -6.07 -14.60
N LEU A 25 -6.02 -5.15 -14.87
CA LEU A 25 -5.86 -3.89 -14.14
C LEU A 25 -7.14 -3.01 -14.07
N PRO A 26 -7.99 -2.92 -15.10
CA PRO A 26 -9.26 -2.19 -15.01
C PRO A 26 -10.38 -2.96 -14.27
N ALA A 27 -10.24 -4.27 -14.02
CA ALA A 27 -11.29 -5.08 -13.38
C ALA A 27 -11.79 -4.54 -12.03
N PRO A 28 -10.93 -4.12 -11.07
CA PRO A 28 -11.40 -3.57 -9.79
C PRO A 28 -12.13 -2.23 -9.96
N LEU A 29 -11.76 -1.42 -10.97
CA LEU A 29 -12.49 -0.19 -11.30
C LEU A 29 -13.88 -0.50 -11.89
N ILE A 30 -13.98 -1.54 -12.72
CA ILE A 30 -15.25 -2.00 -13.28
C ILE A 30 -16.15 -2.57 -12.17
N ILE A 31 -15.61 -3.35 -11.24
CA ILE A 31 -16.34 -3.89 -10.09
C ILE A 31 -16.83 -2.76 -9.18
N SER A 32 -15.98 -1.75 -8.94
CA SER A 32 -16.35 -0.53 -8.20
C SER A 32 -17.50 0.23 -8.86
N LEU A 33 -17.46 0.37 -10.19
CA LEU A 33 -18.51 1.04 -10.96
C LEU A 33 -19.83 0.26 -10.91
N THR A 34 -19.77 -1.08 -10.99
CA THR A 34 -20.98 -1.92 -10.88
C THR A 34 -21.58 -1.89 -9.47
N ALA A 35 -20.76 -1.82 -8.41
CA ALA A 35 -21.24 -1.71 -7.04
C ALA A 35 -21.89 -0.34 -6.76
N TYR A 36 -21.38 0.73 -7.39
CA TYR A 36 -22.02 2.06 -7.39
C TYR A 36 -23.40 2.03 -8.05
N LEU A 37 -23.54 1.36 -9.20
CA LEU A 37 -24.82 1.20 -9.88
C LEU A 37 -25.84 0.35 -9.10
N LEU A 38 -25.38 -0.53 -8.20
CA LEU A 38 -26.22 -1.38 -7.34
C LEU A 38 -26.66 -0.69 -6.03
N GLY A 39 -26.28 0.58 -5.80
CA GLY A 39 -26.68 1.33 -4.61
C GLY A 39 -25.93 0.94 -3.34
N ALA A 40 -24.74 0.33 -3.45
CA ALA A 40 -23.91 0.03 -2.29
C ALA A 40 -23.42 1.33 -1.61
N GLU A 41 -23.26 1.30 -0.29
CA GLU A 41 -22.72 2.45 0.44
C GLU A 41 -21.32 2.80 -0.08
N SER A 42 -21.04 4.10 -0.22
CA SER A 42 -19.81 4.61 -0.85
C SER A 42 -18.53 4.02 -0.25
N THR A 43 -18.56 3.76 1.06
CA THR A 43 -17.48 3.13 1.85
C THR A 43 -17.16 1.69 1.42
N THR A 44 -18.17 0.88 1.09
CA THR A 44 -17.98 -0.52 0.67
C THR A 44 -17.41 -0.64 -0.73
N ILE A 45 -17.81 0.26 -1.64
CA ILE A 45 -17.32 0.36 -3.02
C ILE A 45 -15.82 0.68 -3.03
N ILE A 46 -15.44 1.61 -2.16
CA ILE A 46 -14.08 2.05 -1.91
C ILE A 46 -13.20 0.92 -1.33
N ALA A 47 -13.71 0.16 -0.36
CA ALA A 47 -12.98 -0.96 0.24
C ALA A 47 -12.75 -2.10 -0.76
N ILE A 48 -13.76 -2.44 -1.56
CA ILE A 48 -13.68 -3.51 -2.57
C ILE A 48 -12.72 -3.14 -3.71
N SER A 49 -12.76 -1.89 -4.16
CA SER A 49 -11.86 -1.42 -5.24
C SER A 49 -10.39 -1.40 -4.82
N SER A 50 -10.09 -0.97 -3.59
CA SER A 50 -8.73 -0.97 -3.04
C SER A 50 -8.19 -2.37 -2.76
N LEU A 51 -8.98 -3.27 -2.15
CA LEU A 51 -8.62 -4.68 -1.97
C LEU A 51 -8.42 -5.42 -3.30
N GLY A 52 -9.30 -5.15 -4.28
CA GLY A 52 -9.20 -5.73 -5.62
C GLY A 52 -7.93 -5.32 -6.35
N LEU A 53 -7.53 -4.04 -6.21
CA LEU A 53 -6.26 -3.54 -6.77
C LEU A 53 -5.07 -4.26 -6.11
N MET A 54 -5.08 -4.41 -4.78
CA MET A 54 -3.99 -5.05 -4.02
C MET A 54 -3.78 -6.52 -4.42
N LEU A 55 -4.87 -7.26 -4.64
CA LEU A 55 -4.85 -8.70 -4.95
C LEU A 55 -4.33 -9.01 -6.36
N ILE A 56 -4.54 -8.10 -7.32
CA ILE A 56 -4.02 -8.22 -8.68
C ILE A 56 -2.53 -7.89 -8.73
N ILE A 57 -2.11 -6.87 -7.99
CA ILE A 57 -0.77 -6.31 -8.09
C ILE A 57 0.29 -7.17 -7.37
N GLY A 58 -0.03 -7.69 -6.17
CA GLY A 58 0.93 -8.46 -5.36
C GLY A 58 1.59 -9.62 -6.12
N PRO A 59 0.81 -10.53 -6.73
CA PRO A 59 1.35 -11.68 -7.48
C PRO A 59 2.17 -11.28 -8.71
N PHE A 60 1.82 -10.17 -9.37
CA PHE A 60 2.53 -9.67 -10.55
C PHE A 60 3.97 -9.27 -10.24
N LEU A 61 4.16 -8.55 -9.13
CA LEU A 61 5.45 -8.05 -8.69
C LEU A 61 6.39 -9.21 -8.27
N ALA A 62 5.85 -10.22 -7.60
CA ALA A 62 6.62 -11.38 -7.16
C ALA A 62 7.24 -12.17 -8.33
N LEU A 63 6.50 -12.38 -9.42
CA LEU A 63 6.97 -13.17 -10.58
C LEU A 63 8.08 -12.48 -11.37
N ASN A 64 8.04 -11.15 -11.46
CA ASN A 64 9.06 -10.37 -12.15
C ASN A 64 10.34 -10.24 -11.34
N PHE A 65 10.24 -10.15 -10.01
CA PHE A 65 11.39 -10.03 -9.11
C PHE A 65 12.34 -11.23 -9.20
N ILE A 66 11.81 -12.45 -9.32
CA ILE A 66 12.62 -13.68 -9.36
C ILE A 66 13.55 -13.72 -10.59
N THR A 67 13.05 -13.31 -11.76
CA THR A 67 13.84 -13.35 -13.01
C THR A 67 14.88 -12.24 -13.05
N PHE A 68 14.57 -11.09 -12.46
CA PHE A 68 15.48 -9.95 -12.39
C PHE A 68 16.62 -10.21 -11.41
N ARG A 69 16.35 -10.92 -10.30
CA ARG A 69 17.34 -11.26 -9.29
C ARG A 69 18.49 -12.12 -9.84
N GLU A 70 18.17 -13.13 -10.64
CA GLU A 70 19.20 -14.01 -11.21
C GLU A 70 20.16 -13.27 -12.15
N LEU A 71 19.62 -12.39 -13.00
CA LEU A 71 20.43 -11.57 -13.91
C LEU A 71 21.31 -10.57 -13.15
N LYS A 72 20.73 -9.88 -12.16
CA LYS A 72 21.45 -8.91 -11.34
C LYS A 72 22.56 -9.56 -10.51
N ASN A 73 22.33 -10.77 -10.01
CA ASN A 73 23.38 -11.55 -9.33
C ASN A 73 24.50 -11.95 -10.29
N ALA A 74 24.19 -12.23 -11.57
CA ALA A 74 25.22 -12.51 -12.57
C ALA A 74 26.04 -11.26 -12.93
N GLU A 75 25.41 -10.08 -12.99
CA GLU A 75 26.11 -8.79 -13.17
C GLU A 75 27.07 -8.49 -12.01
N GLN A 76 26.67 -8.80 -10.77
CA GLN A 76 27.48 -8.55 -9.59
C GLN A 76 28.80 -9.33 -9.58
N GLU A 77 28.79 -10.55 -10.09
CA GLU A 77 29.97 -11.44 -10.16
C GLU A 77 30.74 -11.31 -11.48
N TYR A 78 30.21 -10.56 -12.45
CA TYR A 78 30.84 -10.35 -13.75
C TYR A 78 32.26 -9.76 -13.69
N PRO A 79 32.54 -8.70 -12.92
CA PRO A 79 33.90 -8.18 -12.81
C PRO A 79 34.90 -9.19 -12.21
N ASN A 80 34.46 -10.03 -11.26
CA ASN A 80 35.33 -11.09 -10.70
C ASN A 80 35.74 -12.09 -11.79
N PHE A 81 34.78 -12.50 -12.63
CA PHE A 81 35.06 -13.36 -13.78
C PHE A 81 36.04 -12.71 -14.78
N LEU A 82 35.85 -11.43 -15.10
CA LEU A 82 36.77 -10.71 -15.99
C LEU A 82 38.18 -10.62 -15.39
N ARG A 83 38.29 -10.36 -14.08
CA ARG A 83 39.56 -10.26 -13.37
C ARG A 83 40.31 -11.58 -13.36
N ASP A 84 39.62 -12.70 -13.13
CA ASP A 84 40.24 -14.03 -13.14
C ASP A 84 40.76 -14.38 -14.55
N ILE A 85 40.00 -14.07 -15.61
CA ILE A 85 40.50 -14.23 -16.98
C ILE A 85 41.73 -13.33 -17.21
N ALA A 86 41.66 -12.07 -16.79
CA ALA A 86 42.75 -11.11 -16.97
C ALA A 86 44.04 -11.57 -16.28
N GLN A 87 43.93 -12.08 -15.05
CA GLN A 87 45.05 -12.63 -14.27
C GLN A 87 45.65 -13.87 -14.94
N ASN A 88 44.80 -14.79 -15.40
CA ASN A 88 45.24 -16.01 -16.08
C ASN A 88 45.92 -15.69 -17.43
N VAL A 89 45.37 -14.78 -18.22
CA VAL A 89 46.00 -14.29 -19.46
C VAL A 89 47.31 -13.57 -19.15
N SER A 90 47.37 -12.81 -18.06
CA SER A 90 48.60 -12.14 -17.59
C SER A 90 49.70 -13.11 -17.20
N ALA A 91 49.33 -14.30 -16.72
CA ALA A 91 50.23 -15.40 -16.39
C ALA A 91 50.69 -16.21 -17.64
N GLY A 92 50.30 -15.78 -18.84
CA GLY A 92 50.70 -16.40 -20.11
C GLY A 92 49.75 -17.48 -20.64
N MET A 93 48.59 -17.68 -20.01
CA MET A 93 47.57 -18.57 -20.55
C MET A 93 46.93 -18.00 -21.83
N THR A 94 46.62 -18.86 -22.78
CA THR A 94 45.74 -18.47 -23.91
C THR A 94 44.33 -18.17 -23.40
N LEU A 95 43.54 -17.36 -24.13
CA LEU A 95 42.15 -17.05 -23.75
C LEU A 95 41.29 -18.30 -23.46
N PRO A 96 41.31 -19.37 -24.29
CA PRO A 96 40.57 -20.59 -23.98
C PRO A 96 41.05 -21.28 -22.69
N GLN A 97 42.36 -21.29 -22.42
CA GLN A 97 42.92 -21.84 -21.18
C GLN A 97 42.52 -21.00 -19.96
N ALA A 98 42.62 -19.67 -20.05
CA ALA A 98 42.20 -18.75 -19.00
C ALA A 98 40.71 -18.91 -18.64
N ILE A 99 39.86 -19.09 -19.64
CA ILE A 99 38.43 -19.36 -19.44
C ILE A 99 38.19 -20.74 -18.84
N SER A 100 38.96 -21.76 -19.26
CA SER A 100 38.87 -23.10 -18.67
C SER A 100 39.22 -23.08 -17.19
N THR A 101 40.33 -22.42 -16.81
CA THR A 101 40.73 -22.25 -15.41
C THR A 101 39.68 -21.46 -14.61
N SER A 102 39.15 -20.39 -15.20
CA SER A 102 38.12 -19.56 -14.56
C SER A 102 36.79 -20.31 -14.41
N ALA A 103 36.49 -21.31 -15.25
CA ALA A 103 35.24 -22.06 -15.19
C ALA A 103 35.11 -23.01 -13.98
N ASP A 104 36.24 -23.30 -13.32
CA ASP A 104 36.29 -24.07 -12.07
C ASP A 104 35.96 -23.21 -10.85
N SER A 105 36.10 -21.87 -10.97
CA SER A 105 35.71 -20.91 -9.94
C SER A 105 34.19 -20.75 -9.82
N ASN A 106 33.74 -20.25 -8.65
CA ASN A 106 32.32 -20.01 -8.37
C ASN A 106 31.97 -18.52 -8.48
N TYR A 107 31.21 -18.16 -9.51
CA TYR A 107 30.64 -16.82 -9.78
C TYR A 107 29.12 -16.76 -9.53
N GLY A 108 28.61 -17.56 -8.60
CA GLY A 108 27.19 -17.59 -8.24
C GLY A 108 26.26 -17.86 -9.44
N ALA A 109 25.38 -16.90 -9.75
CA ALA A 109 24.41 -17.03 -10.86
C ALA A 109 25.09 -17.03 -12.25
N LEU A 110 26.32 -16.51 -12.35
CA LEU A 110 27.09 -16.45 -13.59
C LEU A 110 27.77 -17.79 -13.93
N THR A 111 28.08 -18.62 -12.90
CA THR A 111 28.82 -19.89 -13.04
C THR A 111 28.26 -20.81 -14.12
N LYS A 112 26.93 -20.95 -14.19
CA LYS A 112 26.28 -21.81 -15.19
C LYS A 112 26.52 -21.34 -16.63
N TYR A 113 26.67 -20.03 -16.85
CA TYR A 113 26.91 -19.46 -18.17
C TYR A 113 28.39 -19.60 -18.55
N VAL A 114 29.30 -19.39 -17.58
CA VAL A 114 30.75 -19.56 -17.76
C VAL A 114 31.11 -21.02 -18.07
N LYS A 115 30.53 -21.98 -17.34
CA LYS A 115 30.72 -23.41 -17.65
C LYS A 115 30.26 -23.76 -19.06
N LYS A 116 29.18 -23.15 -19.54
CA LYS A 116 28.69 -23.36 -20.90
C LYS A 116 29.61 -22.76 -21.96
N LEU A 117 30.20 -21.59 -21.68
CA LEU A 117 31.24 -20.99 -22.50
C LEU A 117 32.46 -21.90 -22.60
N ASN A 118 32.93 -22.46 -21.47
CA ASN A 118 34.04 -23.41 -21.45
C ASN A 118 33.75 -24.67 -22.29
N ILE A 119 32.54 -25.25 -22.18
CA ILE A 119 32.15 -26.41 -23.00
C ILE A 119 32.30 -26.11 -24.50
N TRP A 120 31.85 -24.94 -24.97
CA TRP A 120 31.99 -24.59 -26.39
C TRP A 120 33.45 -24.43 -26.83
N LEU A 121 34.28 -23.82 -25.99
CA LEU A 121 35.72 -23.66 -26.27
C LEU A 121 36.43 -25.01 -26.26
N SER A 122 36.10 -25.90 -25.32
CA SER A 122 36.63 -27.27 -25.24
C SER A 122 36.28 -28.11 -26.46
N TRP A 123 35.15 -27.82 -27.12
CA TRP A 123 34.72 -28.43 -28.38
C TRP A 123 35.28 -27.70 -29.61
N ASN A 124 36.43 -27.04 -29.45
CA ASN A 124 37.16 -26.36 -30.50
C ASN A 124 36.32 -25.30 -31.28
N THR A 125 35.29 -24.72 -30.64
CA THR A 125 34.55 -23.61 -31.24
C THR A 125 35.43 -22.36 -31.17
N PRO A 126 35.62 -21.61 -32.28
CA PRO A 126 36.41 -20.38 -32.26
C PRO A 126 35.93 -19.40 -31.19
N PHE A 127 36.87 -18.77 -30.48
CA PHE A 127 36.57 -17.83 -29.38
C PHE A 127 35.52 -16.77 -29.75
N PRO A 128 35.61 -16.05 -30.90
CA PRO A 128 34.60 -15.07 -31.28
C PRO A 128 33.18 -15.63 -31.33
N LYS A 129 33.03 -16.86 -31.84
CA LYS A 129 31.75 -17.54 -31.98
C LYS A 129 31.21 -18.03 -30.63
N ALA A 130 32.09 -18.56 -29.77
CA ALA A 130 31.72 -19.00 -28.42
C ALA A 130 31.35 -17.82 -27.52
N TRP A 131 32.12 -16.73 -27.59
CA TRP A 131 31.90 -15.50 -26.84
C TRP A 131 30.58 -14.82 -27.26
N ASN A 132 30.29 -14.73 -28.56
CA ASN A 132 29.03 -14.16 -29.03
C ASN A 132 27.81 -15.00 -28.59
N LYS A 133 27.92 -16.34 -28.57
CA LYS A 133 26.88 -17.20 -27.99
C LYS A 133 26.70 -16.97 -26.49
N PHE A 134 27.79 -16.74 -25.75
CA PHE A 134 27.76 -16.42 -24.32
C PHE A 134 27.06 -15.06 -24.08
N THR A 135 27.41 -14.04 -24.86
CA THR A 135 26.71 -12.73 -24.87
C THR A 135 25.22 -12.89 -25.16
N GLY A 136 24.85 -13.75 -26.12
CA GLY A 136 23.45 -14.04 -26.44
C GLY A 136 22.64 -14.62 -25.28
N LEU A 137 23.27 -15.39 -24.38
CA LEU A 137 22.61 -15.93 -23.18
C LEU A 137 22.36 -14.86 -22.11
N LEU A 138 23.20 -13.83 -22.06
CA LEU A 138 23.18 -12.74 -21.09
C LEU A 138 22.66 -11.42 -21.67
N LYS A 139 22.10 -11.43 -22.89
CA LYS A 139 21.62 -10.25 -23.64
C LYS A 139 20.63 -9.35 -22.89
N LYS A 140 19.99 -9.86 -21.83
CA LYS A 140 19.09 -9.06 -20.98
C LYS A 140 19.83 -8.05 -20.10
N SER A 141 21.13 -8.24 -19.87
CA SER A 141 21.99 -7.30 -19.17
C SER A 141 22.67 -6.41 -20.19
N ASP A 142 22.34 -5.12 -20.16
CA ASP A 142 22.97 -4.13 -21.04
C ASP A 142 24.45 -3.94 -20.70
N LEU A 143 24.80 -4.02 -19.41
CA LEU A 143 26.17 -3.94 -18.91
C LEU A 143 27.04 -5.07 -19.47
N ILE A 144 26.63 -6.34 -19.27
CA ILE A 144 27.42 -7.49 -19.73
C ILE A 144 27.52 -7.50 -21.26
N SER A 145 26.42 -7.18 -21.95
CA SER A 145 26.40 -7.14 -23.41
C SER A 145 27.37 -6.11 -23.97
N ARG A 146 27.41 -4.91 -23.39
CA ARG A 146 28.34 -3.84 -23.80
C ARG A 146 29.79 -4.26 -23.58
N ILE A 147 30.13 -4.79 -22.41
CA ILE A 147 31.50 -5.22 -22.09
C ILE A 147 31.95 -6.36 -23.02
N ASN A 148 31.08 -7.34 -23.27
CA ASN A 148 31.40 -8.46 -24.13
C ASN A 148 31.71 -8.03 -25.55
N ASN A 149 30.97 -7.05 -26.07
CA ASN A 149 31.21 -6.51 -27.39
C ASN A 149 32.56 -5.78 -27.46
N ILE A 150 32.94 -5.03 -26.42
CA ILE A 150 34.26 -4.37 -26.34
C ILE A 150 35.39 -5.41 -26.34
N ILE A 151 35.24 -6.49 -25.57
CA ILE A 151 36.22 -7.59 -25.52
C ILE A 151 36.34 -8.27 -26.89
N LEU A 152 35.21 -8.52 -27.56
CA LEU A 152 35.19 -9.13 -28.88
C LEU A 152 35.86 -8.25 -29.93
N GLU A 153 35.58 -6.95 -29.92
CA GLU A 153 36.19 -5.98 -30.83
C GLU A 153 37.71 -5.87 -30.59
N SER A 154 38.13 -5.85 -29.32
CA SER A 154 39.54 -5.81 -28.94
C SER A 154 40.29 -7.08 -29.39
N PHE A 155 39.63 -8.24 -29.33
CA PHE A 155 40.16 -9.49 -29.85
C PHE A 155 40.32 -9.44 -31.38
N HIS A 156 39.35 -8.87 -32.11
CA HIS A 156 39.44 -8.71 -33.56
C HIS A 156 40.50 -7.71 -34.01
N ALA A 157 40.69 -6.63 -33.24
CA ALA A 157 41.72 -5.62 -33.49
C ALA A 157 43.15 -6.13 -33.21
N GLY A 158 43.31 -7.32 -32.60
CA GLY A 158 44.62 -7.86 -32.25
C GLY A 158 45.33 -7.09 -31.13
N GLY A 159 44.59 -6.30 -30.35
CA GLY A 159 45.13 -5.51 -29.24
C GLY A 159 45.58 -6.38 -28.05
N GLU A 160 46.28 -5.77 -27.10
CA GLU A 160 46.66 -6.42 -25.84
C GLU A 160 45.42 -6.73 -24.97
N ILE A 161 44.79 -7.87 -25.24
CA ILE A 161 43.62 -8.41 -24.51
C ILE A 161 43.82 -8.35 -23.00
N LYS A 162 45.06 -8.55 -22.51
CA LYS A 162 45.43 -8.41 -21.10
C LYS A 162 45.12 -7.02 -20.54
N VAL A 163 45.61 -5.97 -21.19
CA VAL A 163 45.43 -4.58 -20.74
C VAL A 163 43.96 -4.19 -20.82
N THR A 164 43.28 -4.60 -21.89
CA THR A 164 41.84 -4.36 -22.06
C THR A 164 41.01 -5.02 -20.96
N LEU A 165 41.27 -6.30 -20.64
CA LEU A 165 40.50 -7.01 -19.61
C LEU A 165 40.72 -6.44 -18.20
N ASN A 166 41.96 -6.07 -17.85
CA ASN A 166 42.24 -5.43 -16.56
C ASN A 166 41.55 -4.06 -16.45
N SER A 167 41.69 -3.21 -17.46
CA SER A 167 41.02 -1.90 -17.49
C SER A 167 39.51 -2.05 -17.38
N LEU A 168 38.92 -3.01 -18.11
CA LEU A 168 37.48 -3.28 -18.04
C LEU A 168 37.05 -3.81 -16.67
N ALA A 169 37.86 -4.66 -16.02
CA ALA A 169 37.54 -5.16 -14.69
C ALA A 169 37.50 -4.02 -13.65
N ASP A 170 38.46 -3.10 -13.71
CA ASP A 170 38.52 -1.92 -12.85
C ASP A 170 37.37 -0.96 -13.15
N ASP A 171 37.09 -0.67 -14.43
CA ASP A 171 35.97 0.17 -14.85
C ASP A 171 34.61 -0.40 -14.40
N VAL A 172 34.42 -1.71 -14.48
CA VAL A 172 33.17 -2.36 -14.04
C VAL A 172 33.01 -2.31 -12.53
N ASN A 173 34.10 -2.45 -11.76
CA ASN A 173 34.06 -2.25 -10.32
C ASN A 173 33.72 -0.81 -9.94
N LEU A 174 34.32 0.16 -10.63
CA LEU A 174 34.02 1.59 -10.45
C LEU A 174 32.54 1.88 -10.79
N LEU A 175 32.05 1.39 -11.93
CA LEU A 175 30.64 1.49 -12.31
C LEU A 175 29.72 0.89 -11.24
N LYS A 176 30.05 -0.29 -10.72
CA LYS A 176 29.28 -0.97 -9.67
C LYS A 176 29.27 -0.17 -8.36
N GLN A 177 30.41 0.43 -7.99
CA GLN A 177 30.52 1.28 -6.81
C GLN A 177 29.67 2.53 -6.96
N MET A 178 29.75 3.24 -8.09
CA MET A 178 28.87 4.37 -8.39
C MET A 178 27.39 3.98 -8.35
N ASP A 179 27.06 2.80 -8.87
CA ASP A 179 25.69 2.26 -8.85
C ASP A 179 25.19 1.97 -7.43
N PHE A 180 26.08 1.56 -6.53
CA PHE A 180 25.77 1.32 -5.13
C PHE A 180 25.59 2.64 -4.38
N GLU A 181 26.49 3.60 -4.57
CA GLU A 181 26.42 4.94 -4.01
C GLU A 181 25.12 5.64 -4.45
N LYS A 182 24.83 5.61 -5.75
CA LYS A 182 23.57 6.11 -6.32
C LYS A 182 22.36 5.47 -5.65
N LYS A 183 22.31 4.14 -5.53
CA LYS A 183 21.18 3.45 -4.88
C LYS A 183 21.04 3.83 -3.40
N SER A 184 22.13 4.08 -2.70
CA SER A 184 22.11 4.54 -1.31
C SER A 184 21.47 5.92 -1.19
N VAL A 185 21.90 6.88 -2.03
CA VAL A 185 21.33 8.23 -2.08
C VAL A 185 19.85 8.21 -2.46
N MET A 186 19.47 7.41 -3.47
CA MET A 186 18.07 7.29 -3.88
C MET A 186 17.20 6.64 -2.80
N LYS A 187 17.73 5.69 -2.03
CA LYS A 187 17.01 5.08 -0.90
C LYS A 187 16.65 6.12 0.16
N GLU A 188 17.56 7.04 0.46
CA GLU A 188 17.31 8.14 1.40
C GLU A 188 16.17 9.05 0.93
N GLN A 189 16.17 9.43 -0.36
CA GLN A 189 15.09 10.20 -0.98
C GLN A 189 13.73 9.50 -0.90
N ILE A 190 13.69 8.17 -1.10
CA ILE A 190 12.46 7.38 -0.95
C ILE A 190 11.94 7.45 0.49
N ILE A 191 12.81 7.37 1.50
CA ILE A 191 12.39 7.46 2.91
C ILE A 191 11.75 8.82 3.20
N ILE A 192 12.33 9.91 2.70
CA ILE A 192 11.76 11.27 2.85
C ILE A 192 10.37 11.35 2.23
N MET A 193 10.20 10.82 1.02
CA MET A 193 8.89 10.82 0.36
C MET A 193 7.83 10.00 1.10
N TYR A 194 8.23 8.86 1.67
CA TYR A 194 7.35 8.09 2.56
C TYR A 194 6.96 8.90 3.80
N ALA A 195 7.90 9.62 4.41
CA ALA A 195 7.61 10.48 5.56
C ALA A 195 6.60 11.58 5.21
N VAL A 196 6.74 12.25 4.06
CA VAL A 196 5.78 13.27 3.58
C VAL A 196 4.38 12.67 3.41
N TYR A 197 4.29 11.47 2.83
CA TYR A 197 3.01 10.77 2.69
C TYR A 197 2.36 10.48 4.05
N PHE A 198 3.13 10.01 5.05
CA PHE A 198 2.60 9.78 6.38
C PHE A 198 2.14 11.06 7.08
N VAL A 199 2.88 12.15 6.91
CA VAL A 199 2.48 13.47 7.41
C VAL A 199 1.16 13.91 6.75
N PHE A 200 1.02 13.73 5.42
CA PHE A 200 -0.22 14.02 4.71
C PHE A 200 -1.41 13.24 5.27
N VAL A 201 -1.26 11.92 5.46
CA VAL A 201 -2.30 11.08 6.08
C VAL A 201 -2.64 11.59 7.49
N GLY A 202 -1.63 11.96 8.28
CA GLY A 202 -1.83 12.54 9.62
C GLY A 202 -2.61 13.86 9.59
N VAL A 203 -2.31 14.75 8.64
CA VAL A 203 -3.03 16.01 8.44
C VAL A 203 -4.49 15.75 8.07
N ILE A 204 -4.77 14.78 7.18
CA ILE A 204 -6.15 14.40 6.82
C ILE A 204 -6.93 13.89 8.04
N ILE A 205 -6.32 13.04 8.87
CA ILE A 205 -6.96 12.54 10.10
C ILE A 205 -7.23 13.69 11.08
N GLY A 206 -6.26 14.58 11.27
CA GLY A 206 -6.43 15.77 12.12
C GLY A 206 -7.54 16.68 11.63
N LEU A 207 -7.59 16.92 10.32
CA LEU A 207 -8.61 17.75 9.68
C LEU A 207 -10.00 17.10 9.81
N PHE A 208 -10.13 15.79 9.61
CA PHE A 208 -11.39 15.07 9.82
C PHE A 208 -11.90 15.20 11.26
N ARG A 209 -11.02 15.08 12.26
CA ARG A 209 -11.40 15.24 13.68
C ARG A 209 -11.88 16.64 14.03
N ILE A 210 -11.36 17.67 13.37
CA ILE A 210 -11.80 19.06 13.57
C ILE A 210 -13.08 19.34 12.80
N LEU A 211 -13.22 18.78 11.58
CA LEU A 211 -14.35 19.03 10.71
C LEU A 211 -15.64 18.36 11.19
N ALA A 212 -15.54 17.15 11.75
CA ALA A 212 -16.70 16.41 12.26
C ALA A 212 -17.57 17.22 13.24
N PRO A 213 -17.04 17.82 14.33
CA PRO A 213 -17.83 18.64 15.25
C PRO A 213 -18.30 19.97 14.64
N ILE A 214 -17.56 20.55 13.69
CA ILE A 214 -17.98 21.81 13.02
C ILE A 214 -19.22 21.57 12.16
N LEU A 215 -19.24 20.49 11.38
CA LEU A 215 -20.41 20.13 10.57
C LEU A 215 -21.61 19.74 11.42
N PHE A 216 -21.36 19.19 12.61
CA PHE A 216 -22.41 18.91 13.60
C PHE A 216 -23.10 20.20 14.07
N ILE A 217 -22.33 21.21 14.50
CA ILE A 217 -22.84 22.52 14.93
C ILE A 217 -23.59 23.24 13.78
N GLN A 218 -23.15 23.05 12.53
CA GLN A 218 -23.85 23.58 11.35
C GLN A 218 -25.22 22.95 11.13
N LYS A 219 -25.35 21.62 11.28
CA LYS A 219 -26.63 20.91 11.16
C LYS A 219 -27.64 21.33 12.24
N MET A 220 -27.17 21.74 13.41
CA MET A 220 -27.99 22.30 14.49
C MET A 220 -28.44 23.76 14.23
N GLY A 221 -28.14 24.35 13.08
CA GLY A 221 -28.61 25.68 12.69
C GLY A 221 -27.85 26.85 13.33
N VAL A 222 -26.76 26.59 14.06
CA VAL A 222 -26.00 27.61 14.81
C VAL A 222 -25.00 28.37 13.90
N PHE A 223 -24.68 27.83 12.71
CA PHE A 223 -23.68 28.41 11.81
C PHE A 223 -24.11 28.31 10.33
N SER A 224 -24.80 29.35 9.84
CA SER A 224 -25.27 29.47 8.44
C SER A 224 -24.22 30.14 7.55
N GLY A 225 -23.05 29.50 7.36
CA GLY A 225 -21.94 30.11 6.61
C GLY A 225 -21.40 29.31 5.42
N ILE A 226 -21.69 28.02 5.33
CA ILE A 226 -21.11 27.12 4.32
C ILE A 226 -22.20 26.24 3.70
N THR A 227 -23.13 26.86 2.98
CA THR A 227 -24.06 26.14 2.10
C THR A 227 -23.46 26.06 0.70
N ALA A 228 -23.25 24.86 0.18
CA ALA A 228 -23.00 24.67 -1.24
C ALA A 228 -24.18 25.25 -2.04
N GLN A 229 -23.91 25.84 -3.20
CA GLN A 229 -24.89 26.58 -4.03
C GLN A 229 -26.08 25.73 -4.54
N THR A 230 -26.20 24.46 -4.12
CA THR A 230 -27.22 23.49 -4.55
C THR A 230 -28.24 23.12 -3.49
N GLY A 231 -28.26 23.75 -2.31
CA GLY A 231 -29.34 23.58 -1.33
C GLY A 231 -29.34 22.25 -0.54
N GLU A 232 -28.37 21.37 -0.79
CA GLU A 232 -28.09 20.21 0.06
C GLU A 232 -26.99 20.56 1.08
N ALA A 233 -27.24 20.28 2.36
CA ALA A 233 -26.24 20.45 3.40
C ALA A 233 -25.07 19.48 3.16
N LEU A 234 -23.83 19.98 3.22
CA LEU A 234 -22.65 19.14 3.11
C LEU A 234 -22.64 18.11 4.25
N THR A 235 -22.77 16.83 3.91
CA THR A 235 -22.78 15.74 4.88
C THR A 235 -21.35 15.31 5.23
N LEU A 236 -21.17 14.73 6.42
CA LEU A 236 -19.90 14.16 6.85
C LEU A 236 -19.40 13.09 5.85
N ASP A 237 -20.32 12.36 5.23
CA ASP A 237 -20.01 11.32 4.25
C ASP A 237 -19.40 11.87 2.97
N TYR A 238 -19.79 13.08 2.55
CA TYR A 238 -19.12 13.77 1.43
C TYR A 238 -17.63 13.98 1.72
N PHE A 239 -17.30 14.48 2.91
CA PHE A 239 -15.90 14.71 3.30
C PHE A 239 -15.12 13.42 3.54
N LYS A 240 -15.75 12.37 4.10
CA LYS A 240 -15.15 11.03 4.18
C LYS A 240 -14.72 10.55 2.80
N ASN A 241 -15.60 10.65 1.80
CA ASN A 241 -15.32 10.25 0.42
C ASN A 241 -14.26 11.12 -0.25
N LEU A 242 -14.28 12.44 0.00
CA LEU A 242 -13.30 13.37 -0.52
C LEU A 242 -11.90 13.06 0.01
N PHE A 243 -11.75 12.92 1.34
CA PHE A 243 -10.48 12.61 1.97
C PHE A 243 -9.95 11.24 1.56
N PHE A 244 -10.84 10.25 1.42
CA PHE A 244 -10.46 8.95 0.88
C PHE A 244 -9.90 9.08 -0.54
N SER A 245 -10.60 9.80 -1.42
CA SER A 245 -10.17 10.01 -2.81
C SER A 245 -8.81 10.71 -2.87
N MET A 246 -8.57 11.69 -2.01
CA MET A 246 -7.27 12.35 -1.89
C MET A 246 -6.17 11.38 -1.46
N ILE A 247 -6.40 10.53 -0.46
CA ILE A 247 -5.42 9.53 -0.02
C ILE A 247 -5.09 8.55 -1.15
N VAL A 248 -6.09 8.09 -1.91
CA VAL A 248 -5.85 7.18 -3.04
C VAL A 248 -5.02 7.84 -4.13
N ILE A 249 -5.38 9.05 -4.53
CA ILE A 249 -4.65 9.81 -5.56
C ILE A 249 -3.20 10.03 -5.11
N GLU A 250 -3.01 10.50 -3.88
CA GLU A 250 -1.68 10.75 -3.31
C GLU A 250 -0.84 9.47 -3.23
N SER A 251 -1.43 8.35 -2.81
CA SER A 251 -0.73 7.06 -2.73
C SER A 251 -0.24 6.57 -4.09
N ILE A 252 -1.03 6.78 -5.15
CA ILE A 252 -0.67 6.41 -6.52
C ILE A 252 0.45 7.33 -7.03
N CYS A 253 0.29 8.64 -6.88
CA CYS A 253 1.28 9.64 -7.32
C CYS A 253 2.61 9.47 -6.60
N ALA A 254 2.61 9.49 -5.27
CA ALA A 254 3.82 9.31 -4.46
C ALA A 254 4.48 7.95 -4.71
N GLY A 255 3.70 6.89 -4.91
CA GLY A 255 4.24 5.57 -5.23
C GLY A 255 4.93 5.50 -6.60
N ILE A 256 4.35 6.10 -7.63
CA ILE A 256 4.96 6.16 -8.96
C ILE A 256 6.26 6.97 -8.92
N ILE A 257 6.23 8.13 -8.28
CA ILE A 257 7.41 9.00 -8.11
C ILE A 257 8.51 8.27 -7.34
N ALA A 258 8.18 7.56 -6.25
CA ALA A 258 9.13 6.75 -5.49
C ALA A 258 9.85 5.70 -6.34
N GLY A 259 9.15 5.00 -7.23
CA GLY A 259 9.81 4.07 -8.12
C GLY A 259 10.63 4.71 -9.23
N GLN A 260 10.18 5.86 -9.75
CA GLN A 260 10.94 6.61 -10.74
C GLN A 260 12.27 7.09 -10.15
N ILE A 261 12.28 7.56 -8.90
CA ILE A 261 13.50 7.94 -8.18
C ILE A 261 14.37 6.71 -7.88
N SER A 262 13.77 5.57 -7.53
CA SER A 262 14.53 4.37 -7.14
C SER A 262 15.22 3.64 -8.29
N GLU A 263 14.48 3.35 -9.37
CA GLU A 263 14.92 2.43 -10.43
C GLU A 263 14.88 3.09 -11.83
N GLU A 264 14.68 4.42 -11.91
CA GLU A 264 14.59 5.21 -13.16
C GLU A 264 13.48 4.74 -14.12
N ARG A 265 12.53 3.96 -13.60
CA ARG A 265 11.46 3.33 -14.37
C ARG A 265 10.14 3.47 -13.64
N LEU A 266 9.12 3.95 -14.36
CA LEU A 266 7.76 4.06 -13.82
C LEU A 266 7.21 2.71 -13.33
N ILE A 267 7.58 1.60 -13.99
CA ILE A 267 7.13 0.25 -13.63
C ILE A 267 7.58 -0.18 -12.23
N ALA A 268 8.68 0.40 -11.72
CA ALA A 268 9.19 0.12 -10.38
C ALA A 268 8.32 0.74 -9.29
N GLY A 269 7.62 1.84 -9.61
CA GLY A 269 6.76 2.58 -8.68
C GLY A 269 5.58 1.77 -8.20
N PHE A 270 5.20 0.75 -8.97
CA PHE A 270 4.09 -0.12 -8.65
C PHE A 270 4.22 -0.83 -7.29
N ARG A 271 5.44 -1.18 -6.86
CA ARG A 271 5.67 -1.73 -5.51
C ARG A 271 5.34 -0.70 -4.43
N HIS A 272 5.76 0.54 -4.65
CA HIS A 272 5.55 1.63 -3.70
C HIS A 272 4.08 2.06 -3.66
N VAL A 273 3.39 2.11 -4.81
CA VAL A 273 1.94 2.39 -4.88
C VAL A 273 1.16 1.42 -4.01
N VAL A 274 1.44 0.12 -4.10
CA VAL A 274 0.73 -0.89 -3.30
C VAL A 274 0.95 -0.69 -1.82
N ILE A 275 2.20 -0.45 -1.41
CA ILE A 275 2.55 -0.27 0.00
C ILE A 275 1.83 0.97 0.55
N LEU A 276 1.97 2.12 -0.13
CA LEU A 276 1.35 3.37 0.31
C LEU A 276 -0.17 3.28 0.32
N LEU A 277 -0.79 2.75 -0.74
CA LEU A 277 -2.24 2.60 -0.83
C LEU A 277 -2.78 1.68 0.27
N SER A 278 -2.10 0.56 0.56
CA SER A 278 -2.51 -0.35 1.63
C SER A 278 -2.47 0.32 3.00
N VAL A 279 -1.39 1.08 3.27
CA VAL A 279 -1.22 1.81 4.52
C VAL A 279 -2.25 2.94 4.63
N GLY A 280 -2.49 3.70 3.56
CA GLY A 280 -3.48 4.77 3.52
C GLY A 280 -4.89 4.28 3.80
N VAL A 281 -5.31 3.19 3.13
CA VAL A 281 -6.62 2.56 3.35
C VAL A 281 -6.73 2.02 4.78
N PHE A 282 -5.68 1.38 5.30
CA PHE A 282 -5.65 0.88 6.67
C PHE A 282 -5.79 2.01 7.71
N CYS A 283 -5.01 3.08 7.56
CA CYS A 283 -5.11 4.26 8.42
C CYS A 283 -6.49 4.93 8.32
N PHE A 284 -7.05 5.03 7.12
CA PHE A 284 -8.38 5.59 6.93
C PHE A 284 -9.44 4.74 7.65
N PHE A 285 -9.39 3.42 7.50
CA PHE A 285 -10.31 2.51 8.18
C PHE A 285 -10.18 2.62 9.71
N ILE A 286 -8.97 2.65 10.26
CA ILE A 286 -8.80 2.63 11.72
C ILE A 286 -9.16 3.97 12.40
N PHE A 287 -8.94 5.11 11.74
CA PHE A 287 -9.10 6.43 12.36
C PHE A 287 -10.40 7.14 11.99
N ILE A 288 -10.95 6.89 10.80
CA ILE A 288 -12.14 7.59 10.27
C ILE A 288 -13.39 6.69 10.33
N PHE A 289 -13.23 5.37 10.30
CA PHE A 289 -14.35 4.43 10.37
C PHE A 289 -14.86 4.03 11.77
N PRO A 290 -14.18 4.20 12.93
CA PRO A 290 -14.80 3.78 14.19
C PRO A 290 -16.04 4.64 14.48
N SER A 291 -17.19 4.10 14.09
CA SER A 291 -18.53 4.53 14.41
C SER A 291 -18.80 4.10 15.84
N HIS A 292 -18.98 5.06 16.73
CA HIS A 292 -19.56 4.78 18.03
C HIS A 292 -20.95 5.40 18.02
N LEU A 293 -21.96 4.60 18.35
CA LEU A 293 -23.15 5.13 19.00
C LEU A 293 -22.66 5.97 20.19
N ASN A 294 -23.09 7.22 20.25
CA ASN A 294 -22.83 8.14 21.36
C ASN A 294 -24.18 8.56 21.93
N LEU A 295 -24.33 8.38 23.24
CA LEU A 295 -25.48 8.74 24.02
C LEU A 295 -25.07 9.87 24.96
N GLU A 296 -25.86 10.93 24.99
CA GLU A 296 -25.77 11.96 26.01
C GLU A 296 -27.13 12.05 26.70
N SER A 297 -27.15 12.14 28.02
CA SER A 297 -28.40 12.37 28.76
C SER A 297 -28.15 13.16 30.02
N THR A 298 -29.09 14.06 30.31
CA THR A 298 -29.19 14.84 31.52
C THR A 298 -30.51 14.55 32.24
N ILE A 299 -30.50 14.69 33.56
CA ILE A 299 -31.70 14.60 34.40
C ILE A 299 -31.89 15.98 35.04
N TYR A 300 -33.10 16.52 34.94
CA TYR A 300 -33.47 17.79 35.55
C TYR A 300 -34.85 17.67 36.23
N PRO A 301 -35.02 18.15 37.48
CA PRO A 301 -34.00 18.68 38.40
C PRO A 301 -33.11 17.57 38.99
N GLY A 302 -31.87 17.91 39.38
CA GLY A 302 -30.96 16.95 40.04
C GLY A 302 -31.35 16.58 41.48
N ASN A 303 -32.13 17.46 42.13
CA ASN A 303 -32.68 17.32 43.47
C ASN A 303 -34.20 17.50 43.39
N VAL A 304 -34.97 16.49 43.80
CA VAL A 304 -36.42 16.45 43.56
C VAL A 304 -37.17 16.08 44.83
N VAL A 305 -38.32 16.69 45.09
CA VAL A 305 -39.18 16.31 46.21
C VAL A 305 -39.97 15.05 45.83
N GLY A 306 -40.11 14.09 46.75
CA GLY A 306 -40.81 12.84 46.48
C GLY A 306 -42.21 13.06 45.88
N GLY A 307 -42.49 12.47 44.71
CA GLY A 307 -43.74 12.65 43.97
C GLY A 307 -43.74 13.77 42.92
N GLU A 308 -42.67 14.54 42.77
CA GLU A 308 -42.53 15.51 41.68
C GLU A 308 -42.03 14.88 40.37
N ASN A 309 -42.28 15.58 39.26
CA ASN A 309 -41.88 15.16 37.93
C ASN A 309 -40.39 15.42 37.67
N ILE A 310 -39.71 14.41 37.16
CA ILE A 310 -38.32 14.46 36.70
C ILE A 310 -38.33 14.36 35.18
N ILE A 311 -37.61 15.27 34.53
CA ILE A 311 -37.42 15.25 33.08
C ILE A 311 -36.07 14.60 32.78
N ILE A 312 -36.11 13.54 31.99
CA ILE A 312 -34.95 12.89 31.39
C ILE A 312 -34.90 13.36 29.95
N ASN A 313 -33.92 14.18 29.64
CA ASN A 313 -33.63 14.59 28.28
C ASN A 313 -32.30 13.99 27.85
N GLY A 314 -32.18 13.64 26.58
CA GLY A 314 -30.93 13.16 26.03
C GLY A 314 -30.94 13.14 24.53
N GLN A 315 -29.76 12.94 23.97
CA GLN A 315 -29.53 12.88 22.55
C GLN A 315 -28.74 11.60 22.23
N ALA A 316 -29.16 10.90 21.18
CA ALA A 316 -28.50 9.71 20.68
C ALA A 316 -28.00 9.96 19.26
N PHE A 317 -26.72 9.68 19.03
CA PHE A 317 -26.04 9.91 17.77
C PHE A 317 -25.36 8.65 17.28
N TYR A 318 -25.59 8.30 16.02
CA TYR A 318 -24.88 7.23 15.34
C TYR A 318 -24.13 7.84 14.16
N GLU A 319 -22.81 7.68 14.14
CA GLU A 319 -21.93 8.29 13.13
C GLU A 319 -22.09 9.83 13.01
N SER A 320 -22.34 10.50 14.15
CA SER A 320 -22.59 11.96 14.20
C SER A 320 -23.80 12.42 13.37
N ALA A 321 -24.67 11.49 12.98
CA ALA A 321 -26.02 11.75 12.55
C ALA A 321 -26.98 11.48 13.72
N PRO A 322 -28.14 12.16 13.77
CA PRO A 322 -29.16 11.83 14.74
C PRO A 322 -29.55 10.35 14.55
N ALA A 323 -29.51 9.57 15.64
CA ALA A 323 -29.94 8.18 15.62
C ALA A 323 -31.48 8.12 15.59
N SER A 324 -32.08 8.73 14.56
CA SER A 324 -33.52 8.86 14.42
C SER A 324 -34.17 7.49 14.32
N GLY A 325 -35.16 7.25 15.17
CA GLY A 325 -35.80 5.93 15.33
C GLY A 325 -35.01 4.94 16.18
N ALA A 326 -33.91 5.34 16.83
CA ALA A 326 -33.25 4.51 17.85
C ALA A 326 -34.19 4.21 19.01
N THR A 327 -34.10 2.99 19.54
CA THR A 327 -34.91 2.58 20.68
C THR A 327 -34.15 2.93 21.96
N VAL A 328 -34.68 3.88 22.71
CA VAL A 328 -34.17 4.23 24.04
C VAL A 328 -34.98 3.47 25.08
N THR A 329 -34.28 2.72 25.92
CA THR A 329 -34.84 2.01 27.07
C THR A 329 -34.38 2.69 28.35
N VAL A 330 -35.32 3.26 29.10
CA VAL A 330 -35.08 3.86 30.40
C VAL A 330 -35.56 2.89 31.48
N ILE A 331 -34.67 2.50 32.38
CA ILE A 331 -34.99 1.69 33.56
C ILE A 331 -35.10 2.62 34.77
N THR A 332 -36.33 2.80 35.24
CA THR A 332 -36.69 3.62 36.41
C THR A 332 -36.19 2.94 37.70
N PRO A 333 -35.96 3.68 38.80
CA PRO A 333 -35.50 3.09 40.07
C PRO A 333 -36.45 2.04 40.67
N GLN A 334 -37.73 2.07 40.26
CA GLN A 334 -38.77 1.09 40.61
C GLN A 334 -38.75 -0.17 39.72
N LYS A 335 -37.70 -0.36 38.90
CA LYS A 335 -37.53 -1.43 37.89
C LYS A 335 -38.57 -1.43 36.77
N GLN A 336 -39.24 -0.31 36.52
CA GLN A 336 -40.10 -0.14 35.35
C GLN A 336 -39.23 0.10 34.12
N VAL A 337 -39.54 -0.59 33.03
CA VAL A 337 -38.86 -0.46 31.73
C VAL A 337 -39.74 0.41 30.83
N LEU A 338 -39.24 1.59 30.48
CA LEU A 338 -39.91 2.54 29.60
C LEU A 338 -39.15 2.58 28.27
N THR A 339 -39.81 2.19 27.19
CA THR A 339 -39.26 2.25 25.83
C THR A 339 -39.78 3.47 25.09
N MET A 340 -38.89 4.21 24.44
CA MET A 340 -39.22 5.38 23.62
C MET A 340 -38.35 5.42 22.36
N PHE A 341 -38.76 6.21 21.39
CA PHE A 341 -38.02 6.42 20.15
C PHE A 341 -37.36 7.79 20.15
N VAL A 342 -36.17 7.84 19.57
CA VAL A 342 -35.44 9.07 19.30
C VAL A 342 -36.07 9.78 18.09
N ASP A 343 -36.28 11.09 18.20
CA ASP A 343 -36.89 11.89 17.14
C ASP A 343 -35.98 12.13 15.92
N ASN A 344 -36.43 12.93 14.95
CA ASN A 344 -35.65 13.23 13.74
C ASN A 344 -34.40 14.09 14.00
N LEU A 345 -34.32 14.73 15.17
CA LEU A 345 -33.21 15.56 15.61
C LEU A 345 -32.24 14.80 16.53
N GLY A 346 -32.55 13.55 16.87
CA GLY A 346 -31.69 12.74 17.72
C GLY A 346 -32.02 12.89 19.19
N GLU A 347 -33.08 13.61 19.53
CA GLU A 347 -33.47 13.92 20.90
C GLU A 347 -34.51 12.92 21.42
N PHE A 348 -34.48 12.71 22.73
CA PHE A 348 -35.52 12.00 23.46
C PHE A 348 -35.80 12.74 24.76
N GLU A 349 -37.08 12.92 25.08
CA GLU A 349 -37.53 13.50 26.34
C GLU A 349 -38.57 12.59 27.00
N ARG A 350 -38.38 12.30 28.28
CA ARG A 350 -39.35 11.55 29.08
C ARG A 350 -39.48 12.11 30.47
N THR A 351 -40.73 12.34 30.87
CA THR A 351 -41.07 12.67 32.25
C THR A 351 -41.37 11.40 33.05
N ILE A 352 -40.78 11.28 34.25
CA ILE A 352 -41.07 10.22 35.22
C ILE A 352 -41.39 10.84 36.58
N GLU A 353 -42.20 10.17 37.40
CA GLU A 353 -42.46 10.61 38.77
C GLU A 353 -41.38 10.10 39.73
N ALA A 354 -40.88 10.99 40.60
CA ALA A 354 -39.87 10.67 41.60
C ALA A 354 -40.41 9.70 42.67
N PRO A 355 -39.63 8.70 43.12
CA PRO A 355 -40.00 7.86 44.27
C PRO A 355 -40.29 8.70 45.52
N THR A 356 -41.29 8.29 46.31
CA THR A 356 -41.71 9.04 47.52
C THR A 356 -40.75 8.89 48.71
N GLN A 357 -39.84 7.91 48.66
CA GLN A 357 -38.84 7.69 49.72
C GLN A 357 -37.57 8.51 49.43
N LYS A 358 -37.06 9.20 50.44
CA LYS A 358 -35.81 9.96 50.35
C LYS A 358 -34.62 9.03 50.09
N GLY A 359 -33.73 9.44 49.21
CA GLY A 359 -32.55 8.65 48.85
C GLY A 359 -31.96 8.99 47.48
N VAL A 360 -30.80 8.43 47.20
CA VAL A 360 -30.13 8.54 45.90
C VAL A 360 -30.60 7.40 45.01
N TYR A 361 -31.08 7.73 43.82
CA TYR A 361 -31.61 6.77 42.86
C TYR A 361 -30.85 6.80 41.54
N ASN A 362 -30.71 5.62 40.92
CA ASN A 362 -30.03 5.44 39.64
C ASN A 362 -31.06 5.21 38.53
N ILE A 363 -30.86 5.87 37.40
CA ILE A 363 -31.58 5.64 36.15
C ILE A 363 -30.58 5.07 35.15
N ILE A 364 -30.94 3.95 34.52
CA ILE A 364 -30.15 3.35 33.44
C ILE A 364 -30.85 3.70 32.13
N ILE A 365 -30.10 4.29 31.21
CA ILE A 365 -30.57 4.70 29.90
C ILE A 365 -29.75 3.92 28.89
N SER A 366 -30.39 3.02 28.16
CA SER A 366 -29.77 2.25 27.08
C SER A 366 -30.34 2.68 25.75
N VAL A 367 -29.49 2.92 24.75
CA VAL A 367 -29.94 3.17 23.37
C VAL A 367 -29.45 2.06 22.46
N GLU A 368 -30.36 1.56 21.63
CA GLU A 368 -30.09 0.57 20.61
C GLU A 368 -30.38 1.15 19.23
N TYR A 369 -29.38 1.10 18.35
CA TYR A 369 -29.49 1.56 16.96
C TYR A 369 -28.55 0.75 16.07
N LYS A 370 -29.06 0.23 14.95
CA LYS A 370 -28.28 -0.54 13.95
C LYS A 370 -27.36 -1.63 14.56
N ASN A 371 -27.88 -2.40 15.53
CA ASN A 371 -27.17 -3.47 16.27
C ASN A 371 -26.00 -3.00 17.19
N GLU A 372 -25.84 -1.70 17.41
CA GLU A 372 -25.01 -1.17 18.50
C GLU A 372 -25.89 -0.78 19.69
N GLN A 373 -25.43 -1.11 20.90
CA GLN A 373 -26.08 -0.74 22.15
C GLN A 373 -25.10 0.03 23.02
N GLU A 374 -25.52 1.21 23.47
CA GLU A 374 -24.77 2.01 24.43
C GLU A 374 -25.64 2.24 25.67
N THR A 375 -25.01 2.23 26.86
CA THR A 375 -25.73 2.37 28.12
C THR A 375 -25.06 3.40 29.01
N LEU A 376 -25.85 4.33 29.53
CA LEU A 376 -25.46 5.32 30.52
C LEU A 376 -26.23 5.11 31.81
N THR A 377 -25.56 5.35 32.93
CA THR A 377 -26.23 5.49 34.22
C THR A 377 -26.17 6.94 34.67
N ARG A 378 -27.30 7.47 35.15
CA ARG A 378 -27.42 8.81 35.73
C ARG A 378 -28.08 8.73 37.09
N THR A 379 -27.69 9.61 38.00
CA THR A 379 -28.11 9.60 39.40
C THR A 379 -28.85 10.88 39.74
N PHE A 380 -29.90 10.79 40.53
CA PHE A 380 -30.62 11.94 41.09
C PHE A 380 -30.94 11.68 42.57
N GLU A 381 -31.12 12.76 43.33
CA GLU A 381 -31.40 12.70 44.77
C GLU A 381 -32.83 13.14 45.08
N VAL A 382 -33.54 12.35 45.90
CA VAL A 382 -34.85 12.71 46.43
C VAL A 382 -34.69 13.26 47.84
N ILE A 383 -35.03 14.53 48.03
CA ILE A 383 -34.83 15.31 49.28
C ILE A 383 -36.05 15.29 50.20
#